data_AF-A0A6B0SNL5-F1
#
_entry.id   AF-A0A6B0SNL5-F1
#
_cell.length_a   1.000
_cell.length_b   1.000
_cell.length_c   1.000
_cell.angle_alpha   90.00
_cell.angle_beta   90.00
_cell.angle_gamma   90.00
#
_symmetry.space_group_name_H-M   'P 1'
#
loop_
_entity.id
_entity.type
_entity.pdbx_description
1 polymer ?
#
loop_
_entity_poly.entity_id
_entity_poly.type
_entity_poly.pdbx_seq_one_letter_code
_entity_poly.pdbx_strand_id
1 'polypeptide(L)'
;MSDYQLDATGGESSGERVEDATEGRDPSADRESTEQSGGPAGSAGDATPGAGERLGIEVPDEHVAAFVAEAFEDPERDATWEDVVDEFVPADARERWRELSMRDRVEEVLAAADDFDDRAIDRLDDVPLDRSEPTDGIEAAFDEAMRLRRNADTFRSGIADAHAAGRIDDDGLVAAVEGYGFETDAIAEREDLVEAVAERYELGFRPYGGTLMDTDDPEDRETGEVW
;
A
#
# COMPACT_ATOMS: atom_id res chain seq x y z
N MET A 1 -43.56 9.86 -48.96
CA MET A 1 -44.14 8.51 -48.75
C MET A 1 -43.09 7.65 -48.07
N SER A 2 -43.14 7.61 -46.75
CA SER A 2 -42.66 6.52 -45.88
C SER A 2 -43.06 6.92 -44.47
N ASP A 3 -44.10 6.25 -43.99
CA ASP A 3 -44.72 6.36 -42.68
C ASP A 3 -43.78 5.87 -41.57
N TYR A 4 -43.65 6.64 -40.49
CA TYR A 4 -43.14 6.16 -39.21
C TYR A 4 -44.34 5.91 -38.31
N GLN A 5 -44.68 4.63 -38.14
CA GLN A 5 -45.74 4.15 -37.27
C GLN A 5 -45.19 4.04 -35.84
N LEU A 6 -45.83 4.76 -34.92
CA LEU A 6 -45.69 4.61 -33.47
C LEU A 6 -46.33 3.29 -33.05
N ASP A 7 -45.64 2.52 -32.22
CA ASP A 7 -46.27 1.47 -31.42
C ASP A 7 -45.83 1.61 -29.95
N ALA A 8 -46.84 1.70 -29.09
CA ALA A 8 -46.74 1.85 -27.66
C ALA A 8 -47.45 0.65 -27.02
N THR A 9 -46.73 -0.14 -26.23
CA THR A 9 -47.25 -1.04 -25.18
C THR A 9 -46.17 -1.07 -24.10
N GLY A 10 -46.41 -0.81 -22.81
CA GLY A 10 -47.58 -1.09 -21.99
C GLY A 10 -47.30 -2.35 -21.17
N GLY A 11 -46.79 -2.20 -19.94
CA GLY A 11 -46.42 -3.31 -19.08
C GLY A 11 -46.15 -2.87 -17.64
N GLU A 12 -47.23 -2.56 -16.92
CA GLU A 12 -47.25 -2.36 -15.48
C GLU A 12 -47.04 -3.69 -14.74
N SER A 13 -46.28 -3.67 -13.64
CA SER A 13 -46.41 -4.67 -12.58
C SER A 13 -46.24 -4.00 -11.23
N SER A 14 -47.36 -3.92 -10.51
CA SER A 14 -47.47 -3.55 -9.10
C SER A 14 -47.16 -4.74 -8.20
N GLY A 15 -46.60 -4.52 -7.01
CA GLY A 15 -46.30 -5.61 -6.07
C GLY A 15 -45.73 -5.18 -4.71
N GLU A 16 -46.53 -4.40 -3.99
CA GLU A 16 -46.50 -4.00 -2.58
C GLU A 16 -46.19 -5.11 -1.54
N ARG A 17 -45.37 -4.81 -0.50
CA ARG A 17 -45.43 -5.34 0.89
C ARG A 17 -44.37 -4.60 1.75
N VAL A 18 -44.69 -3.58 2.55
CA VAL A 18 -45.30 -3.53 3.91
C VAL A 18 -44.34 -3.95 5.04
N GLU A 19 -43.85 -2.90 5.74
CA GLU A 19 -43.73 -2.66 7.20
C GLU A 19 -42.97 -3.66 8.10
N ASP A 20 -42.02 -3.16 8.92
CA ASP A 20 -42.27 -2.98 10.36
C ASP A 20 -41.16 -2.14 11.03
N ALA A 21 -41.59 -1.35 12.01
CA ALA A 21 -40.81 -0.47 12.85
C ALA A 21 -40.31 -1.24 14.09
N THR A 22 -39.10 -0.91 14.57
CA THR A 22 -38.75 -1.12 15.97
C THR A 22 -38.13 0.14 16.55
N GLU A 23 -38.92 0.78 17.40
CA GLU A 23 -38.55 1.83 18.33
C GLU A 23 -37.48 1.38 19.34
N GLY A 24 -36.54 2.29 19.62
CA GLY A 24 -36.21 2.73 20.98
C GLY A 24 -35.40 1.82 21.91
N ARG A 25 -34.14 2.22 22.17
CA ARG A 25 -33.61 2.40 23.54
C ARG A 25 -32.21 3.04 23.59
N ASP A 26 -32.15 4.26 24.10
CA ASP A 26 -31.12 4.77 25.03
C ASP A 26 -31.80 4.83 26.42
N PRO A 27 -31.14 5.04 27.59
CA PRO A 27 -29.72 5.22 27.92
C PRO A 27 -29.26 4.42 29.18
N SER A 28 -27.97 4.36 29.50
CA SER A 28 -27.33 4.24 30.85
C SER A 28 -25.81 4.06 30.63
N ALA A 29 -24.86 4.94 30.94
CA ALA A 29 -24.63 5.78 32.12
C ALA A 29 -24.53 4.98 33.43
N ASP A 30 -23.49 4.15 33.56
CA ASP A 30 -22.96 3.77 34.87
C ASP A 30 -21.51 4.25 34.99
N ARG A 31 -21.36 5.25 35.85
CA ARG A 31 -20.13 5.74 36.44
C ARG A 31 -19.91 4.93 37.71
N GLU A 32 -18.84 4.15 37.79
CA GLU A 32 -18.26 3.79 39.08
C GLU A 32 -16.94 4.54 39.28
N SER A 33 -17.01 5.47 40.23
CA SER A 33 -15.87 6.18 40.80
C SER A 33 -15.31 5.37 41.97
N THR A 34 -13.98 5.21 41.95
CA THR A 34 -13.06 5.49 43.07
C THR A 34 -13.18 4.61 44.32
N GLU A 35 -12.09 3.91 44.68
CA GLU A 35 -11.29 4.24 45.88
C GLU A 35 -10.06 3.34 46.09
N GLN A 36 -9.01 3.99 46.62
CA GLN A 36 -7.93 3.49 47.48
C GLN A 36 -6.75 2.73 46.84
N SER A 37 -5.49 2.94 47.22
CA SER A 37 -4.81 3.95 48.04
C SER A 37 -3.30 3.58 48.02
N GLY A 38 -2.43 4.58 47.96
CA GLY A 38 -1.09 4.62 48.62
C GLY A 38 -0.01 3.58 48.28
N GLY A 39 1.07 4.04 47.63
CA GLY A 39 2.35 3.33 47.40
C GLY A 39 3.21 3.13 48.67
N PRO A 40 4.56 3.26 48.65
CA PRO A 40 5.54 3.28 47.55
C PRO A 40 6.65 2.21 47.72
N ALA A 41 7.51 2.01 46.70
CA ALA A 41 8.97 1.88 46.81
C ALA A 41 9.54 1.25 45.53
N GLY A 42 10.70 1.74 45.12
CA GLY A 42 11.30 1.43 43.83
C GLY A 42 11.81 0.01 43.70
N SER A 43 11.96 -0.41 42.45
CA SER A 43 13.06 -1.27 42.06
C SER A 43 13.61 -0.77 40.74
N ALA A 44 14.92 -0.58 40.76
CA ALA A 44 15.73 -0.15 39.64
C ALA A 44 15.79 -1.24 38.56
N GLY A 45 15.98 -0.77 37.33
CA GLY A 45 16.74 -1.48 36.31
C GLY A 45 16.04 -2.66 35.66
N ASP A 46 15.26 -2.37 34.63
CA ASP A 46 15.43 -3.08 33.36
C ASP A 46 15.16 -2.07 32.24
N ALA A 47 16.19 -1.28 31.92
CA ALA A 47 16.21 -0.61 30.63
C ALA A 47 16.53 -1.71 29.62
N THR A 48 15.50 -2.33 29.07
CA THR A 48 15.61 -3.06 27.81
C THR A 48 16.09 -2.06 26.76
N PRO A 49 17.33 -2.15 26.23
CA PRO A 49 17.74 -1.35 25.09
C PRO A 49 17.28 -2.13 23.85
N GLY A 50 16.08 -1.84 23.39
CA GLY A 50 15.46 -2.63 22.32
C GLY A 50 14.25 -1.95 21.69
N ALA A 51 14.27 -0.63 21.59
CA ALA A 51 13.51 0.08 20.58
C ALA A 51 14.56 0.84 19.79
N GLY A 52 14.85 0.39 18.57
CA GLY A 52 15.77 1.10 17.69
C GLY A 52 15.37 2.55 17.68
N GLU A 53 16.27 3.43 18.12
CA GLU A 53 16.15 4.86 17.90
C GLU A 53 16.05 5.02 16.38
N ARG A 54 14.82 5.11 15.85
CA ARG A 54 14.55 5.56 14.50
C ARG A 54 15.08 6.99 14.49
N LEU A 55 16.34 7.12 14.08
CA LEU A 55 17.01 8.40 13.89
C LEU A 55 16.31 9.04 12.69
N GLY A 56 15.13 9.61 12.93
CA GLY A 56 14.41 10.40 11.95
C GLY A 56 15.26 11.62 11.64
N ILE A 57 16.00 11.55 10.54
CA ILE A 57 16.66 12.72 9.99
C ILE A 57 15.51 13.61 9.52
N GLU A 58 15.34 14.77 10.16
CA GLU A 58 14.41 15.79 9.67
C GLU A 58 14.92 16.25 8.29
N VAL A 59 14.19 15.89 7.23
CA VAL A 59 14.46 16.35 5.87
C VAL A 59 14.01 17.80 5.78
N PRO A 60 14.88 18.76 5.39
CA PRO A 60 14.47 20.15 5.21
C PRO A 60 13.32 20.26 4.20
N ASP A 61 12.38 21.18 4.43
CA ASP A 61 11.17 21.36 3.61
C ASP A 61 11.50 21.50 2.11
N GLU A 62 12.62 22.17 1.78
CA GLU A 62 13.12 22.33 0.41
C GLU A 62 13.61 21.04 -0.27
N HIS A 63 13.74 19.95 0.49
CA HIS A 63 14.22 18.65 0.03
C HIS A 63 13.18 17.54 0.16
N VAL A 64 12.02 17.80 0.77
CA VAL A 64 10.97 16.80 0.99
C VAL A 64 10.46 16.23 -0.33
N ALA A 65 10.22 17.07 -1.33
CA ALA A 65 9.73 16.61 -2.63
C ALA A 65 10.72 15.67 -3.33
N ALA A 66 12.00 16.03 -3.34
CA ALA A 66 13.06 15.20 -3.92
C ALA A 66 13.21 13.86 -3.16
N PHE A 67 13.13 13.90 -1.83
CA PHE A 67 13.16 12.70 -1.00
C PHE A 67 11.94 11.79 -1.25
N VAL A 68 10.74 12.36 -1.37
CA VAL A 68 9.51 11.61 -1.71
C VAL A 68 9.62 10.98 -3.09
N ALA A 69 10.10 11.73 -4.09
CA ALA A 69 10.29 11.21 -5.44
C ALA A 69 11.31 10.06 -5.46
N GLU A 70 12.44 10.21 -4.76
CA GLU A 70 13.45 9.16 -4.61
C GLU A 70 12.90 7.94 -3.85
N ALA A 71 12.08 8.14 -2.81
CA ALA A 71 11.44 7.04 -2.08
C ALA A 71 10.39 6.29 -2.92
N PHE A 72 9.83 6.95 -3.93
CA PHE A 72 8.89 6.34 -4.87
C PHE A 72 9.58 5.69 -6.07
N GLU A 73 10.84 6.05 -6.36
CA GLU A 73 11.63 5.42 -7.40
C GLU A 73 12.00 3.99 -6.99
N ASP A 74 11.51 3.02 -7.76
CA ASP A 74 11.98 1.65 -7.65
C ASP A 74 13.06 1.42 -8.74
N PRO A 75 14.35 1.27 -8.38
CA PRO A 75 15.43 1.10 -9.35
C PRO A 75 15.36 -0.22 -10.13
N GLU A 76 14.55 -1.18 -9.68
CA GLU A 76 14.27 -2.41 -10.42
C GLU A 76 13.10 -2.25 -11.42
N ARG A 77 12.45 -1.08 -11.45
CA ARG A 77 11.25 -0.79 -12.26
C ARG A 77 11.24 0.60 -12.88
N ASP A 78 11.45 0.62 -14.19
CA ASP A 78 11.16 1.77 -15.04
C ASP A 78 9.66 1.80 -15.41
N ALA A 79 8.83 2.50 -14.65
CA ALA A 79 7.45 2.77 -15.01
C ALA A 79 7.27 4.26 -15.29
N THR A 80 6.77 4.62 -16.48
CA THR A 80 6.49 6.02 -16.78
C THR A 80 5.12 6.44 -16.28
N TRP A 81 4.92 7.73 -16.08
CA TRP A 81 3.58 8.27 -15.77
C TRP A 81 2.54 7.87 -16.82
N GLU A 82 2.92 7.86 -18.10
CA GLU A 82 2.01 7.44 -19.17
C GLU A 82 1.63 5.96 -19.06
N ASP A 83 2.57 5.08 -18.75
CA ASP A 83 2.30 3.65 -18.58
C ASP A 83 1.31 3.41 -17.45
N VAL A 84 1.51 4.08 -16.31
CA VAL A 84 0.61 4.00 -15.15
C VAL A 84 -0.78 4.51 -15.51
N VAL A 85 -0.89 5.67 -16.16
CA VAL A 85 -2.20 6.22 -16.57
C VAL A 85 -2.89 5.32 -17.58
N ASP A 86 -2.16 4.74 -18.53
CA ASP A 86 -2.74 3.89 -19.57
C ASP A 86 -3.34 2.59 -19.02
N GLU A 87 -2.69 2.00 -18.00
CA GLU A 87 -3.15 0.81 -17.30
C GLU A 87 -4.27 1.12 -16.29
N PHE A 88 -4.10 2.19 -15.51
CA PHE A 88 -5.00 2.54 -14.41
C PHE A 88 -6.31 3.18 -14.86
N VAL A 89 -6.25 4.03 -15.89
CA VAL A 89 -7.39 4.86 -16.31
C VAL A 89 -8.04 4.25 -17.56
N PRO A 90 -9.28 3.71 -17.44
CA PRO A 90 -10.02 3.18 -18.57
C PRO A 90 -10.14 4.20 -19.70
N ALA A 91 -10.07 3.74 -20.95
CA ALA A 91 -10.04 4.62 -22.12
C ALA A 91 -11.21 5.63 -22.18
N ASP A 92 -12.40 5.22 -21.73
CA ASP A 92 -13.61 6.04 -21.65
C ASP A 92 -13.61 7.05 -20.49
N ALA A 93 -12.75 6.87 -19.49
CA ALA A 93 -12.58 7.80 -18.37
C ALA A 93 -11.47 8.84 -18.62
N ARG A 94 -10.65 8.70 -19.67
CA ARG A 94 -9.47 9.55 -19.92
C ARG A 94 -9.78 11.02 -20.13
N GLU A 95 -10.93 11.37 -20.67
CA GLU A 95 -11.33 12.79 -20.81
C GLU A 95 -11.55 13.43 -19.44
N ARG A 96 -12.34 12.77 -18.57
CA ARG A 96 -12.57 13.23 -17.19
C ARG A 96 -11.28 13.25 -16.38
N TRP A 97 -10.41 12.26 -16.54
CA TRP A 97 -9.08 12.27 -15.93
C TRP A 97 -8.26 13.50 -16.33
N ARG A 98 -8.31 13.91 -17.61
CA ARG A 98 -7.62 15.10 -18.12
C ARG A 98 -8.20 16.42 -17.61
N GLU A 99 -9.40 16.42 -17.03
CA GLU A 99 -10.00 17.59 -16.40
C GLU A 99 -9.48 17.82 -14.96
N LEU A 100 -8.97 16.77 -14.31
CA LEU A 100 -8.34 16.88 -13.00
C LEU A 100 -7.06 17.71 -13.06
N SER A 101 -6.73 18.40 -11.96
CA SER A 101 -5.42 19.01 -11.80
C SER A 101 -4.35 17.92 -11.68
N MET A 102 -3.09 18.24 -11.98
CA MET A 102 -2.01 17.23 -11.84
C MET A 102 -1.90 16.73 -10.40
N ARG A 103 -2.07 17.62 -9.42
CA ARG A 103 -2.10 17.27 -7.99
C ARG A 103 -3.19 16.24 -7.70
N ASP A 104 -4.43 16.51 -8.12
CA ASP A 104 -5.54 15.58 -7.86
C ASP A 104 -5.34 14.24 -8.60
N ARG A 105 -4.70 14.22 -9.77
CA ARG A 105 -4.32 12.97 -10.44
C ARG A 105 -3.30 12.17 -9.65
N VAL A 106 -2.31 12.83 -9.04
CA VAL A 106 -1.32 12.17 -8.18
C VAL A 106 -1.99 11.62 -6.92
N GLU A 107 -2.92 12.37 -6.32
CA GLU A 107 -3.73 11.88 -5.19
C GLU A 107 -4.51 10.59 -5.54
N GLU A 108 -5.15 10.54 -6.71
CA GLU A 108 -5.87 9.33 -7.17
C GLU A 108 -4.91 8.15 -7.43
N VAL A 109 -3.69 8.41 -7.92
CA VAL A 109 -2.68 7.36 -8.11
C VAL A 109 -2.11 6.87 -6.78
N LEU A 110 -1.90 7.76 -5.80
CA LEU A 110 -1.52 7.39 -4.44
C LEU A 110 -2.58 6.51 -3.78
N ALA A 111 -3.86 6.87 -3.92
CA ALA A 111 -4.97 6.06 -3.41
C ALA A 111 -5.00 4.65 -4.02
N ALA A 112 -4.67 4.52 -5.31
CA ALA A 112 -4.59 3.22 -5.95
C ALA A 112 -3.41 2.39 -5.44
N ALA A 113 -2.24 3.01 -5.22
CA ALA A 113 -1.09 2.32 -4.63
C ALA A 113 -1.39 1.81 -3.22
N ASP A 114 -2.13 2.59 -2.43
CA ASP A 114 -2.56 2.24 -1.08
C ASP A 114 -3.54 1.06 -1.06
N ASP A 115 -4.53 1.01 -1.97
CA ASP A 115 -5.43 -0.15 -2.11
C ASP A 115 -4.65 -1.45 -2.38
N PHE A 116 -3.57 -1.38 -3.17
CA PHE A 116 -2.73 -2.54 -3.40
C PHE A 116 -1.98 -2.98 -2.15
N ASP A 117 -1.57 -2.05 -1.28
CA ASP A 117 -0.87 -2.33 -0.05
C ASP A 117 -1.78 -2.93 1.01
N ASP A 118 -2.95 -2.33 1.22
CA ASP A 118 -3.99 -2.87 2.11
C ASP A 118 -4.35 -4.30 1.72
N ARG A 119 -4.55 -4.53 0.42
CA ARG A 119 -4.86 -5.88 -0.07
C ARG A 119 -3.69 -6.84 0.08
N ALA A 120 -2.45 -6.38 -0.01
CA ALA A 120 -1.29 -7.22 0.24
C ALA A 120 -1.20 -7.61 1.72
N ILE A 121 -1.42 -6.65 2.63
CA ILE A 121 -1.52 -6.86 4.08
C ILE A 121 -2.60 -7.89 4.39
N ASP A 122 -3.82 -7.70 3.88
CA ASP A 122 -4.94 -8.62 4.08
C ASP A 122 -4.56 -10.07 3.68
N ARG A 123 -3.82 -10.25 2.58
CA ARG A 123 -3.39 -11.59 2.15
C ARG A 123 -2.36 -12.21 3.07
N LEU A 124 -1.47 -11.41 3.65
CA LEU A 124 -0.39 -11.89 4.49
C LEU A 124 -0.83 -12.09 5.94
N ASP A 125 -1.70 -11.23 6.48
CA ASP A 125 -2.24 -11.34 7.83
C ASP A 125 -3.08 -12.62 8.01
N ASP A 126 -3.76 -13.05 6.94
CA ASP A 126 -4.49 -14.32 6.89
C ASP A 126 -3.57 -15.58 6.87
N VAL A 127 -2.25 -15.43 6.70
CA VAL A 127 -1.31 -16.55 6.65
C VAL A 127 -0.99 -17.05 8.07
N PRO A 128 -1.37 -18.29 8.43
CA PRO A 128 -1.01 -18.83 9.74
C PRO A 128 0.51 -19.03 9.82
N LEU A 129 1.17 -18.56 10.89
CA LEU A 129 2.63 -18.72 11.08
C LEU A 129 3.01 -19.89 12.00
N ASP A 130 2.03 -20.60 12.56
CA ASP A 130 2.24 -21.71 13.49
C ASP A 130 2.52 -23.06 12.81
N ARG A 131 2.37 -23.14 11.48
CA ARG A 131 2.57 -24.40 10.72
C ARG A 131 4.01 -24.64 10.36
N SER A 132 4.47 -25.89 10.43
CA SER A 132 5.86 -26.25 10.15
C SER A 132 6.28 -26.04 8.69
N GLU A 133 5.36 -26.22 7.73
CA GLU A 133 5.65 -26.19 6.28
C GLU A 133 4.56 -25.36 5.57
N PRO A 134 4.90 -24.68 4.45
CA PRO A 134 3.92 -23.96 3.66
C PRO A 134 2.96 -24.94 2.97
N THR A 135 1.73 -24.50 2.80
CA THR A 135 0.75 -25.19 1.95
C THR A 135 0.61 -24.44 0.63
N ASP A 136 0.10 -25.07 -0.42
CA ASP A 136 -0.17 -24.40 -1.71
C ASP A 136 -0.97 -23.10 -1.55
N GLY A 137 -1.90 -23.03 -0.58
CA GLY A 137 -2.66 -21.82 -0.29
C GLY A 137 -1.84 -20.69 0.34
N ILE A 138 -0.81 -21.02 1.12
CA ILE A 138 0.13 -20.06 1.72
C ILE A 138 1.06 -19.52 0.63
N GLU A 139 1.60 -20.40 -0.21
CA GLU A 139 2.44 -19.99 -1.35
C GLU A 139 1.66 -19.07 -2.30
N ALA A 140 0.41 -19.43 -2.62
CA ALA A 140 -0.44 -18.60 -3.47
C ALA A 140 -0.81 -17.25 -2.84
N ALA A 141 -1.01 -17.20 -1.51
CA ALA A 141 -1.26 -15.96 -0.80
C ALA A 141 -0.03 -15.04 -0.83
N PHE A 142 1.15 -15.61 -0.58
CA PHE A 142 2.42 -14.90 -0.65
C PHE A 142 2.74 -14.38 -2.06
N ASP A 143 2.58 -15.22 -3.09
CA ASP A 143 2.80 -14.83 -4.49
C ASP A 143 1.86 -13.68 -4.92
N GLU A 144 0.59 -13.74 -4.49
CA GLU A 144 -0.37 -12.69 -4.77
C GLU A 144 -0.04 -11.41 -4.00
N ALA A 145 0.36 -11.48 -2.72
CA ALA A 145 0.81 -10.32 -1.96
C ALA A 145 2.02 -9.66 -2.63
N MET A 146 2.99 -10.45 -3.10
CA MET A 146 4.14 -9.95 -3.87
C MET A 146 3.73 -9.34 -5.21
N ARG A 147 2.67 -9.84 -5.86
CA ARG A 147 2.12 -9.23 -7.08
C ARG A 147 1.47 -7.88 -6.77
N LEU A 148 0.69 -7.79 -5.69
CA LEU A 148 0.02 -6.56 -5.26
C LEU A 148 1.06 -5.49 -4.88
N ARG A 149 2.07 -5.86 -4.07
CA ARG A 149 3.21 -5.01 -3.74
C ARG A 149 3.87 -4.41 -4.98
N ARG A 150 4.24 -5.24 -5.96
CA ARG A 150 4.85 -4.78 -7.22
C ARG A 150 3.95 -3.83 -8.00
N ASN A 151 2.62 -4.00 -7.92
CA ASN A 151 1.70 -3.06 -8.54
C ASN A 151 1.79 -1.70 -7.83
N ALA A 152 1.66 -1.66 -6.50
CA ALA A 152 1.78 -0.43 -5.71
C ALA A 152 3.09 0.32 -6.02
N ASP A 153 4.21 -0.40 -6.08
CA ASP A 153 5.53 0.15 -6.40
C ASP A 153 5.58 0.71 -7.83
N THR A 154 4.87 0.09 -8.79
CA THR A 154 4.74 0.61 -10.17
C THR A 154 4.02 1.96 -10.20
N PHE A 155 2.96 2.13 -9.40
CA PHE A 155 2.23 3.40 -9.31
C PHE A 155 3.10 4.51 -8.70
N ARG A 156 3.86 4.19 -7.64
CA ARG A 156 4.82 5.12 -7.03
C ARG A 156 5.92 5.52 -8.01
N SER A 157 6.53 4.57 -8.71
CA SER A 157 7.55 4.85 -9.74
C SER A 157 7.01 5.78 -10.84
N GLY A 158 5.76 5.61 -11.27
CA GLY A 158 5.12 6.55 -12.20
C GLY A 158 4.94 7.98 -11.65
N ILE A 159 4.69 8.15 -10.35
CA ILE A 159 4.67 9.49 -9.71
C ILE A 159 6.07 10.10 -9.72
N ALA A 160 7.11 9.31 -9.41
CA ALA A 160 8.50 9.77 -9.47
C ALA A 160 8.88 10.23 -10.88
N ASP A 161 8.50 9.48 -11.93
CA ASP A 161 8.68 9.90 -13.33
C ASP A 161 7.91 11.20 -13.64
N ALA A 162 6.67 11.34 -13.16
CA ALA A 162 5.89 12.56 -13.36
C ALA A 162 6.57 13.80 -12.77
N HIS A 163 7.17 13.66 -11.58
CA HIS A 163 7.94 14.71 -10.92
C HIS A 163 9.25 15.00 -11.67
N ALA A 164 10.03 13.97 -12.00
CA ALA A 164 11.29 14.10 -12.74
C ALA A 164 11.09 14.75 -14.13
N ALA A 165 9.96 14.48 -14.79
CA ALA A 165 9.58 15.10 -16.06
C ALA A 165 9.00 16.52 -15.92
N GLY A 166 8.84 17.03 -14.69
CA GLY A 166 8.28 18.36 -14.40
C GLY A 166 6.78 18.48 -14.70
N ARG A 167 6.04 17.36 -14.72
CA ARG A 167 4.57 17.37 -14.87
C ARG A 167 3.90 17.86 -13.60
N ILE A 168 4.50 17.57 -12.45
CA ILE A 168 4.19 18.10 -11.13
C ILE A 168 5.46 18.73 -10.55
N ASP A 169 5.33 19.90 -9.92
CA ASP A 169 6.43 20.57 -9.23
C ASP A 169 6.56 20.08 -7.77
N ASP A 170 7.62 20.51 -7.09
CA ASP A 170 7.92 20.11 -5.71
C ASP A 170 6.76 20.42 -4.76
N ASP A 171 6.24 21.66 -4.82
CA ASP A 171 5.12 22.11 -3.99
C ASP A 171 3.85 21.31 -4.28
N GLY A 172 3.59 21.00 -5.56
CA GLY A 172 2.45 20.20 -5.97
C GLY A 172 2.53 18.76 -5.50
N LEU A 173 3.72 18.14 -5.54
CA LEU A 173 3.93 16.77 -5.08
C LEU A 173 3.75 16.67 -3.56
N VAL A 174 4.37 17.58 -2.80
CA VAL A 174 4.19 17.63 -1.33
C VAL A 174 2.72 17.85 -0.99
N ALA A 175 2.06 18.80 -1.64
CA ALA A 175 0.64 19.06 -1.40
C ALA A 175 -0.27 17.86 -1.75
N ALA A 176 0.09 17.04 -2.74
CA ALA A 176 -0.64 15.82 -3.08
C ALA A 176 -0.46 14.74 -1.99
N VAL A 177 0.78 14.52 -1.53
CA VAL A 177 1.08 13.56 -0.47
C VAL A 177 0.40 13.94 0.85
N GLU A 178 0.47 15.21 1.23
CA GLU A 178 -0.22 15.74 2.41
C GLU A 178 -1.75 15.75 2.24
N GLY A 179 -2.23 16.08 1.04
CA GLY A 179 -3.66 16.15 0.72
C GLY A 179 -4.32 14.77 0.73
N TYR A 180 -3.63 13.76 0.22
CA TYR A 180 -4.05 12.36 0.34
C TYR A 180 -4.00 11.89 1.80
N GLY A 181 -2.99 12.34 2.55
CA GLY A 181 -2.69 11.83 3.89
C GLY A 181 -1.92 10.52 3.81
N PHE A 182 -0.87 10.48 2.99
CA PHE A 182 -0.05 9.28 2.80
C PHE A 182 0.55 8.79 4.13
N GLU A 183 0.12 7.61 4.57
CA GLU A 183 0.61 6.97 5.80
C GLU A 183 1.65 5.91 5.44
N THR A 184 2.89 6.08 5.92
CA THR A 184 3.96 5.09 5.72
C THR A 184 3.76 3.81 6.53
N ASP A 185 2.78 3.81 7.45
CA ASP A 185 2.54 2.70 8.37
C ASP A 185 2.03 1.46 7.64
N ALA A 186 1.15 1.60 6.63
CA ALA A 186 0.69 0.48 5.81
C ALA A 186 1.85 -0.18 5.05
N ILE A 187 2.76 0.61 4.49
CA ILE A 187 3.95 0.09 3.81
C ILE A 187 4.86 -0.67 4.79
N ALA A 188 5.08 -0.12 5.98
CA ALA A 188 5.90 -0.76 7.00
C ALA A 188 5.27 -2.09 7.47
N GLU A 189 3.96 -2.09 7.76
CA GLU A 189 3.22 -3.30 8.15
C GLU A 189 3.26 -4.37 7.05
N ARG A 190 3.07 -3.97 5.79
CA ARG A 190 3.22 -4.87 4.64
C ARG A 190 4.61 -5.50 4.60
N GLU A 191 5.68 -4.72 4.72
CA GLU A 191 7.05 -5.27 4.69
C GLU A 191 7.33 -6.19 5.89
N ASP A 192 6.88 -5.83 7.10
CA ASP A 192 7.01 -6.66 8.31
C ASP A 192 6.32 -8.02 8.11
N LEU A 193 5.12 -8.03 7.53
CA LEU A 193 4.37 -9.24 7.23
C LEU A 193 5.02 -10.08 6.12
N VAL A 194 5.52 -9.45 5.05
CA VAL A 194 6.25 -10.14 3.99
C VAL A 194 7.50 -10.82 4.57
N GLU A 195 8.27 -10.11 5.38
CA GLU A 195 9.46 -10.66 6.04
C GLU A 195 9.09 -11.83 6.95
N ALA A 196 8.07 -11.68 7.81
CA ALA A 196 7.63 -12.73 8.73
C ALA A 196 7.19 -14.00 8.00
N VAL A 197 6.39 -13.89 6.93
CA VAL A 197 5.93 -15.04 6.14
C VAL A 197 7.09 -15.67 5.38
N ALA A 198 7.95 -14.85 4.76
CA ALA A 198 9.09 -15.32 3.98
C ALA A 198 10.11 -16.06 4.85
N GLU A 199 10.48 -15.49 6.00
CA GLU A 199 11.38 -16.13 6.96
C GLU A 199 10.77 -17.43 7.47
N ARG A 200 9.48 -17.42 7.84
CA ARG A 200 8.82 -18.56 8.45
C ARG A 200 8.77 -19.79 7.55
N TYR A 201 8.60 -19.56 6.24
CA TYR A 201 8.40 -20.61 5.24
C TYR A 201 9.53 -20.73 4.23
N GLU A 202 10.64 -20.03 4.45
CA GLU A 202 11.82 -19.99 3.56
C GLU A 202 11.47 -19.60 2.12
N LEU A 203 10.48 -18.70 1.95
CA LEU A 203 10.05 -18.21 0.64
C LEU A 203 11.00 -17.12 0.14
N GLY A 204 11.18 -17.05 -1.18
CA GLY A 204 12.08 -16.09 -1.81
C GLY A 204 11.55 -14.65 -1.65
N PHE A 205 12.24 -13.85 -0.83
CA PHE A 205 11.99 -12.43 -0.65
C PHE A 205 13.30 -11.63 -0.71
N ARG A 206 13.25 -10.45 -1.35
CA ARG A 206 14.34 -9.46 -1.31
C ARG A 206 13.81 -8.19 -0.63
N PRO A 207 14.28 -7.85 0.59
CA PRO A 207 13.90 -6.61 1.24
C PRO A 207 14.49 -5.40 0.49
N TYR A 208 13.78 -4.27 0.54
CA TYR A 208 14.32 -2.99 0.05
C TYR A 208 15.57 -2.59 0.84
N GLY A 209 16.58 -2.05 0.15
CA GLY A 209 17.77 -1.51 0.80
C GLY A 209 18.75 -2.54 1.38
N GLY A 210 18.52 -3.84 1.17
CA GLY A 210 19.58 -4.83 1.32
C GLY A 210 20.67 -4.50 0.30
N THR A 211 21.81 -3.97 0.76
CA THR A 211 23.00 -3.85 -0.08
C THR A 211 23.15 -5.16 -0.85
N LEU A 212 23.30 -5.08 -2.17
CA LEU A 212 23.96 -6.09 -2.99
C LEU A 212 25.29 -6.42 -2.29
N MET A 213 25.25 -7.33 -1.33
CA MET A 213 26.38 -8.18 -1.04
C MET A 213 26.38 -9.10 -2.24
N ASP A 214 27.03 -8.64 -3.31
CA ASP A 214 27.59 -9.52 -4.32
C ASP A 214 28.32 -10.61 -3.56
N THR A 215 27.64 -11.74 -3.37
CA THR A 215 28.30 -13.03 -3.15
C THR A 215 28.73 -13.53 -4.52
N ASP A 216 29.44 -12.66 -5.26
CA ASP A 216 30.53 -13.10 -6.09
C ASP A 216 31.54 -13.71 -5.11
N ASP A 217 31.43 -15.01 -4.92
CA ASP A 217 32.56 -15.83 -4.54
C ASP A 217 33.30 -16.19 -5.84
N PRO A 218 34.39 -15.50 -6.20
CA PRO A 218 35.23 -15.86 -7.33
C PRO A 218 36.26 -16.94 -6.98
N GLU A 219 35.96 -17.90 -6.10
CA GLU A 219 36.89 -18.98 -5.74
C GLU A 219 36.33 -20.38 -6.05
N ASP A 220 35.85 -20.60 -7.28
CA ASP A 220 35.72 -21.97 -7.82
C ASP A 220 36.01 -22.06 -9.34
N ARG A 221 37.06 -21.35 -9.77
CA ARG A 221 37.73 -21.62 -11.05
C ARG A 221 39.16 -22.06 -10.81
N GLU A 222 39.34 -23.25 -10.24
CA GLU A 222 40.63 -23.93 -10.29
C GLU A 222 40.57 -25.21 -11.15
N THR A 223 41.46 -25.22 -12.15
CA THR A 223 42.08 -26.38 -12.81
C THR A 223 41.27 -27.23 -13.81
N GLY A 224 41.46 -26.88 -15.08
CA GLY A 224 41.45 -27.84 -16.19
C GLY A 224 42.64 -27.55 -17.12
N GLU A 225 43.75 -28.22 -16.84
CA GLU A 225 45.07 -28.02 -17.45
C GLU A 225 45.10 -28.20 -18.98
N VAL A 226 45.95 -27.40 -19.60
CA VAL A 226 46.40 -27.53 -21.00
C VAL A 226 47.32 -28.75 -21.10
N TRP A 227 46.90 -29.78 -21.85
CA TRP A 227 47.77 -30.69 -22.60
C TRP A 227 47.10 -31.14 -23.89
#